data_AF-A0A2G5SM32-F1
#
_entry.id   AF-A0A2G5SM32-F1
#
_cell.length_a   1.000
_cell.length_b   1.000
_cell.length_c   1.000
_cell.angle_alpha   90.00
_cell.angle_beta   90.00
_cell.angle_gamma   90.00
#
_symmetry.space_group_name_H-M   'P 1'
#
loop_
_entity.id
_entity.type
_entity.pdbx_description
1 polymer ?
#
loop_
_entity_poly.entity_id
_entity_poly.type
_entity_poly.pdbx_seq_one_letter_code
_entity_poly.pdbx_strand_id
1 'polypeptide(L)'
;MKTIALASILLVIGLSEQLRDPRCFPPTNFYRTPECVHDSISENPNFDCQGGHFVRTAGINMPCSTDHDCMENMEPNEWCNSERNGYQWAASGCHCDLKLKSCIMQRFDRNYNEIQWAFCTPRNRFRCEVSDHCSPPKN
;
A
#
# COMPACT_ATOMS: atom_id res chain seq x y z
N MET A 1 17.80 -15.70 57.37
CA MET A 1 17.99 -14.32 56.87
C MET A 1 19.26 -14.32 56.02
N LYS A 2 19.31 -14.05 54.72
CA LYS A 2 18.37 -13.54 53.71
C LYS A 2 18.68 -14.25 52.38
N THR A 3 17.62 -14.70 51.71
CA THR A 3 17.55 -15.02 50.28
C THR A 3 17.87 -13.77 49.46
N ILE A 4 18.67 -13.90 48.40
CA ILE A 4 18.73 -12.91 47.32
C ILE A 4 18.23 -13.61 46.07
N ALA A 5 17.03 -13.23 45.64
CA ALA A 5 16.39 -13.68 44.43
C ALA A 5 16.70 -12.69 43.28
N LEU A 6 17.13 -13.28 42.16
CA LEU A 6 16.80 -12.98 40.75
C LEU A 6 16.40 -11.56 40.35
N ALA A 7 17.08 -11.06 39.31
CA ALA A 7 16.39 -10.38 38.21
C ALA A 7 17.22 -10.55 36.92
N SER A 8 17.02 -11.69 36.26
CA SER A 8 17.38 -11.84 34.85
C SER A 8 16.49 -10.89 34.04
N ILE A 9 17.06 -9.80 33.55
CA ILE A 9 16.40 -8.88 32.63
C ILE A 9 16.24 -9.63 31.30
N LEU A 10 15.11 -10.30 31.15
CA LEU A 10 14.60 -10.69 29.83
C LEU A 10 14.23 -9.41 29.11
N LEU A 11 15.09 -8.96 28.19
CA LEU A 11 14.75 -7.93 27.23
C LEU A 11 13.53 -8.42 26.44
N VAL A 12 12.39 -7.81 26.73
CA VAL A 12 11.17 -7.91 25.93
C VAL A 12 11.46 -7.21 24.61
N ILE A 13 11.92 -7.95 23.59
CA ILE A 13 11.82 -7.49 22.21
C ILE A 13 10.38 -7.80 21.77
N GLY A 14 9.45 -7.02 22.32
CA GLY A 14 8.03 -7.08 22.01
C GLY A 14 7.76 -6.32 20.72
N LEU A 15 7.36 -7.07 19.69
CA LEU A 15 6.61 -6.68 18.50
C LEU A 15 6.34 -5.17 18.34
N SER A 16 7.16 -4.52 17.52
CA SER A 16 6.75 -3.30 16.80
C SER A 16 5.91 -3.69 15.57
N GLU A 17 4.86 -4.48 15.76
CA GLU A 17 3.73 -4.41 14.83
C GLU A 17 2.93 -3.20 15.28
N GLN A 18 3.21 -2.04 14.70
CA GLN A 18 2.26 -0.94 14.71
C GLN A 18 0.94 -1.52 14.20
N LEU A 19 -0.04 -1.71 15.09
CA LEU A 19 -1.40 -2.14 14.73
C LEU A 19 -1.95 -1.13 13.72
N ARG A 20 -1.80 -1.45 12.43
CA ARG A 20 -2.44 -0.72 11.34
C ARG A 20 -3.94 -0.82 11.53
N ASP A 21 -4.67 0.30 11.43
CA ASP A 21 -6.12 0.32 11.59
C ASP A 21 -6.76 -0.68 10.61
N PRO A 22 -7.46 -1.72 11.09
CA PRO A 22 -8.01 -2.77 10.23
C PRO A 22 -9.12 -2.24 9.30
N ARG A 23 -9.64 -1.03 9.52
CA ARG A 23 -10.55 -0.38 8.58
C ARG A 23 -9.82 0.17 7.36
N CYS A 24 -8.55 0.54 7.54
CA CYS A 24 -7.70 1.18 6.54
C CYS A 24 -6.80 0.20 5.81
N PHE A 25 -6.40 -0.89 6.47
CA PHE A 25 -5.43 -1.84 5.92
C PHE A 25 -5.97 -3.27 6.02
N PRO A 26 -5.78 -4.11 4.99
CA PRO A 26 -6.16 -5.52 5.06
C PRO A 26 -5.25 -6.27 6.06
N PRO A 27 -5.66 -7.45 6.55
CA PRO A 27 -4.79 -8.33 7.34
C PRO A 27 -3.46 -8.63 6.63
N THR A 28 -2.39 -8.85 7.39
CA THR A 28 -1.01 -9.02 6.88
C THR A 28 -0.87 -10.11 5.82
N ASN A 29 -1.74 -11.12 5.81
CA ASN A 29 -1.77 -12.20 4.81
C ASN A 29 -2.07 -11.75 3.37
N PHE A 30 -2.54 -10.51 3.17
CA PHE A 30 -2.79 -9.95 1.83
C PHE A 30 -1.59 -9.18 1.26
N TYR A 31 -0.64 -8.80 2.10
CA TYR A 31 0.65 -8.30 1.63
C TYR A 31 1.46 -9.51 1.20
N ARG A 32 1.25 -9.94 -0.05
CA ARG A 32 2.11 -10.95 -0.66
C ARG A 32 3.56 -10.45 -0.62
N THR A 33 4.44 -11.44 -0.55
CA THR A 33 5.89 -11.33 -0.39
C THR A 33 6.50 -10.20 -1.24
N PRO A 34 7.65 -9.62 -0.84
CA PRO A 34 8.34 -8.59 -1.62
C PRO A 34 8.74 -9.05 -3.04
N GLU A 35 8.67 -10.34 -3.32
CA GLU A 35 8.91 -10.96 -4.62
C GLU A 35 7.67 -10.86 -5.52
N CYS A 36 7.88 -10.56 -6.80
CA CYS A 36 6.79 -10.54 -7.77
C CYS A 36 6.18 -11.94 -7.98
N VAL A 37 4.90 -11.97 -8.29
CA VAL A 37 4.21 -13.20 -8.70
C VAL A 37 4.80 -13.69 -10.03
N HIS A 38 5.40 -14.88 -10.00
CA HIS A 38 6.05 -15.53 -11.14
C HIS A 38 5.13 -16.59 -11.78
N ASP A 39 4.05 -16.16 -12.41
CA ASP A 39 3.11 -17.02 -13.13
C ASP A 39 2.71 -16.39 -14.49
N SER A 40 1.58 -16.83 -15.09
CA SER A 40 1.10 -16.30 -16.37
C SER A 40 0.71 -14.82 -16.36
N ILE A 41 0.64 -14.16 -15.20
CA ILE A 41 0.41 -12.71 -15.12
C ILE A 41 1.71 -11.89 -15.12
N SER A 42 2.89 -12.51 -15.09
CA SER A 42 4.17 -11.79 -15.01
C SER A 42 4.42 -10.85 -16.18
N GLU A 43 3.98 -11.22 -17.39
CA GLU A 43 4.13 -10.42 -18.61
C GLU A 43 2.90 -9.56 -18.93
N ASN A 44 1.80 -9.72 -18.20
CA ASN A 44 0.55 -9.01 -18.48
C ASN A 44 0.57 -7.62 -17.82
N PRO A 45 0.52 -6.53 -18.61
CA PRO A 45 0.59 -5.17 -18.08
C PRO A 45 -0.68 -4.73 -17.36
N ASN A 46 -1.77 -5.53 -17.40
CA ASN A 46 -2.96 -5.28 -16.59
C ASN A 46 -2.81 -5.77 -15.14
N PHE A 47 -1.69 -6.43 -14.84
CA PHE A 47 -1.36 -6.88 -13.50
C PHE A 47 -0.09 -6.19 -13.02
N ASP A 48 -0.03 -5.83 -11.75
CA ASP A 48 1.21 -5.37 -11.13
C ASP A 48 2.11 -6.55 -10.72
N CYS A 49 3.19 -6.27 -10.00
CA CYS A 49 4.13 -7.26 -9.46
C CYS A 49 3.45 -8.21 -8.45
N GLN A 50 2.43 -7.74 -7.71
CA GLN A 50 1.73 -8.51 -6.68
C GLN A 50 0.48 -9.23 -7.20
N GLY A 51 0.15 -9.04 -8.49
CA GLY A 51 -1.02 -9.61 -9.15
C GLY A 51 -2.31 -8.85 -8.91
N GLY A 52 -2.24 -7.57 -8.51
CA GLY A 52 -3.38 -6.68 -8.50
C GLY A 52 -3.89 -6.40 -9.91
N HIS A 53 -5.18 -6.14 -10.06
CA HIS A 53 -5.81 -5.80 -11.34
C HIS A 53 -5.78 -4.30 -11.62
N PHE A 54 -5.51 -3.93 -12.87
CA PHE A 54 -5.50 -2.53 -13.29
C PHE A 54 -6.92 -1.92 -13.27
N VAL A 55 -7.05 -0.77 -12.61
CA VAL A 55 -8.25 0.07 -12.63
C VAL A 55 -7.92 1.39 -13.31
N ARG A 56 -8.69 1.73 -14.35
CA ARG A 56 -8.52 3.00 -15.06
C ARG A 56 -8.93 4.17 -14.17
N THR A 57 -8.05 5.16 -14.06
CA THR A 57 -8.23 6.44 -13.35
C THR A 57 -7.64 7.59 -14.17
N ALA A 58 -7.70 8.82 -13.64
CA ALA A 58 -6.99 9.97 -14.20
C ALA A 58 -5.48 10.01 -13.87
N GLY A 59 -4.97 9.02 -13.14
CA GLY A 59 -3.55 8.86 -12.88
C GLY A 59 -2.74 8.68 -14.16
N ILE A 60 -1.45 9.01 -14.12
CA ILE A 60 -0.57 8.97 -15.29
C ILE A 60 0.61 8.04 -15.09
N ASN A 61 1.02 7.35 -16.15
CA ASN A 61 2.22 6.55 -16.15
C ASN A 61 3.45 7.44 -15.92
N MET A 62 4.06 7.31 -14.74
CA MET A 62 5.28 8.01 -14.36
C MET A 62 6.38 6.96 -14.16
N PRO A 63 7.44 7.00 -14.97
CA PRO A 63 8.49 6.00 -14.90
C PRO A 63 9.23 6.07 -13.56
N CYS A 64 9.62 4.91 -13.02
CA CYS A 64 10.36 4.82 -11.76
C CYS A 64 11.41 3.70 -11.81
N SER A 65 12.43 3.83 -10.97
CA SER A 65 13.39 2.77 -10.66
C SER A 65 13.36 2.36 -9.19
N THR A 66 12.88 3.25 -8.31
CA THR A 66 12.76 3.01 -6.86
C THR A 66 11.52 3.72 -6.29
N ASP A 67 11.09 3.32 -5.10
CA ASP A 67 9.97 3.99 -4.41
C ASP A 67 10.21 5.50 -4.18
N HIS A 68 11.48 5.90 -4.06
CA HIS A 68 11.86 7.31 -3.91
C HIS A 68 11.35 8.18 -5.07
N ASP A 69 11.31 7.63 -6.28
CA ASP A 69 10.82 8.34 -7.48
C ASP A 69 9.30 8.64 -7.39
N CYS A 70 8.59 7.94 -6.51
CA CYS A 70 7.14 7.99 -6.38
C CYS A 70 6.64 8.77 -5.16
N MET A 71 7.51 9.12 -4.21
CA MET A 71 7.12 9.70 -2.91
C MET A 71 6.40 11.05 -3.00
N GLU A 72 6.65 11.81 -4.08
CA GLU A 72 5.99 13.09 -4.32
C GLU A 72 4.62 12.95 -4.98
N ASN A 73 4.25 11.75 -5.44
CA ASN A 73 2.99 11.50 -6.10
C ASN A 73 1.92 11.10 -5.09
N MET A 74 0.68 11.43 -5.44
CA MET A 74 -0.50 11.13 -4.64
C MET A 74 -1.28 9.98 -5.27
N GLU A 75 -2.23 9.44 -4.52
CA GLU A 75 -3.21 8.48 -5.03
C GLU A 75 -3.99 9.03 -6.25
N PRO A 76 -4.62 8.16 -7.06
CA PRO A 76 -5.62 8.60 -8.03
C PRO A 76 -6.70 9.47 -7.39
N ASN A 77 -7.10 10.56 -8.05
CA ASN A 77 -8.15 11.45 -7.53
C ASN A 77 -9.46 10.68 -7.23
N GLU A 78 -9.80 9.71 -8.07
CA GLU A 78 -10.97 8.83 -7.92
C GLU A 78 -10.88 7.88 -6.72
N TRP A 79 -9.68 7.71 -6.17
CA TRP A 79 -9.43 6.87 -5.00
C TRP A 79 -9.35 7.68 -3.72
N CYS A 80 -9.52 9.00 -3.79
CA CYS A 80 -9.72 9.74 -2.57
C CYS A 80 -11.04 9.31 -1.90
N ASN A 81 -11.06 9.24 -0.58
CA ASN A 81 -12.16 8.65 0.21
C ASN A 81 -12.36 7.14 -0.01
N SER A 82 -11.28 6.40 -0.27
CA SER A 82 -11.33 4.95 -0.50
C SER A 82 -11.99 4.18 0.65
N GLU A 83 -11.81 4.57 1.91
CA GLU A 83 -12.42 3.87 3.07
C GLU A 83 -13.94 3.86 2.97
N ARG A 84 -14.53 5.03 2.69
CA ARG A 84 -16.00 5.23 2.61
C ARG A 84 -16.63 4.37 1.51
N ASN A 85 -15.84 4.04 0.49
CA ASN A 85 -16.28 3.26 -0.66
C ASN A 85 -16.00 1.76 -0.51
N GLY A 86 -15.60 1.30 0.67
CA GLY A 86 -15.39 -0.13 0.91
C GLY A 86 -13.96 -0.62 0.65
N TYR A 87 -13.02 0.27 0.32
CA TYR A 87 -11.63 -0.10 0.02
C TYR A 87 -10.72 0.02 1.24
N GLN A 88 -9.61 -0.70 1.20
CA GLN A 88 -8.49 -0.61 2.14
C GLN A 88 -7.21 -0.33 1.36
N TRP A 89 -6.27 0.41 1.93
CA TRP A 89 -4.97 0.63 1.30
C TRP A 89 -4.10 -0.62 1.42
N ALA A 90 -3.58 -1.08 0.30
CA ALA A 90 -2.68 -2.23 0.24
C ALA A 90 -1.19 -1.82 0.30
N ALA A 91 -0.89 -0.52 0.23
CA ALA A 91 0.43 0.05 0.46
C ALA A 91 0.30 1.34 1.29
N SER A 92 1.41 1.81 1.88
CA SER A 92 1.44 3.07 2.63
C SER A 92 1.35 4.33 1.76
N GLY A 93 1.40 4.18 0.43
CA GLY A 93 1.43 5.28 -0.53
C GLY A 93 1.80 4.81 -1.94
N CYS A 94 2.00 5.79 -2.83
CA CYS A 94 2.55 5.55 -4.15
C CYS A 94 3.93 4.91 -4.05
N HIS A 95 4.15 3.85 -4.80
CA HIS A 95 5.40 3.08 -4.81
C HIS A 95 5.77 2.69 -6.24
N CYS A 96 7.01 2.28 -6.42
CA CYS A 96 7.51 1.86 -7.71
C CYS A 96 7.21 0.38 -7.92
N ASP A 97 6.40 0.08 -8.93
CA ASP A 97 6.27 -1.30 -9.38
C ASP A 97 7.40 -1.62 -10.35
N LEU A 98 8.32 -2.50 -9.94
CA LEU A 98 9.51 -2.82 -10.71
C LEU A 98 9.23 -3.66 -11.96
N LYS A 99 8.06 -4.29 -12.07
CA LYS A 99 7.61 -5.00 -13.26
C LYS A 99 7.08 -3.99 -14.29
N LEU A 100 6.19 -3.09 -13.88
CA LEU A 100 5.60 -2.06 -14.72
C LEU A 100 6.54 -0.88 -15.00
N LYS A 101 7.61 -0.74 -14.19
CA LYS A 101 8.53 0.41 -14.18
C LYS A 101 7.80 1.74 -14.03
N SER A 102 6.75 1.77 -13.21
CA SER A 102 5.88 2.93 -13.05
C SER A 102 5.41 3.12 -11.61
N CYS A 103 5.17 4.38 -11.24
CA CYS A 103 4.57 4.73 -9.97
C CYS A 103 3.09 4.34 -9.93
N ILE A 104 2.77 3.39 -9.07
CA ILE A 104 1.41 2.89 -8.87
C ILE A 104 0.99 3.04 -7.41
N MET A 105 -0.33 2.97 -7.22
CA MET A 105 -0.96 2.85 -5.91
C MET A 105 -1.77 1.57 -5.91
N GLN A 106 -1.76 0.83 -4.79
CA GLN A 106 -2.58 -0.36 -4.61
C GLN A 106 -3.63 -0.14 -3.52
N ARG A 107 -4.80 -0.72 -3.74
CA ARG A 107 -5.87 -0.84 -2.75
C ARG A 107 -6.49 -2.22 -2.82
N PHE A 108 -7.12 -2.64 -1.74
CA PHE A 108 -7.86 -3.88 -1.62
C PHE A 108 -9.36 -3.57 -1.64
N ASP A 109 -10.10 -4.25 -2.52
CA ASP A 109 -11.55 -4.17 -2.61
C ASP A 109 -12.17 -5.26 -1.74
N ARG A 110 -12.80 -4.86 -0.63
CA ARG A 110 -13.42 -5.81 0.32
C ARG A 110 -14.61 -6.56 -0.26
N ASN A 111 -15.28 -5.99 -1.27
CA ASN A 111 -16.48 -6.61 -1.85
C ASN A 111 -16.12 -7.80 -2.74
N TYR A 112 -14.99 -7.70 -3.45
CA TYR A 112 -14.52 -8.72 -4.39
C TYR A 112 -13.31 -9.51 -3.88
N ASN A 113 -12.75 -9.15 -2.72
CA ASN A 113 -11.61 -9.80 -2.10
C ASN A 113 -10.38 -9.83 -3.05
N GLU A 114 -10.12 -8.70 -3.71
CA GLU A 114 -9.07 -8.55 -4.71
C GLU A 114 -8.19 -7.32 -4.47
N ILE A 115 -6.96 -7.35 -4.98
CA ILE A 115 -6.08 -6.19 -5.05
C ILE A 115 -6.31 -5.49 -6.38
N GLN A 116 -6.42 -4.17 -6.33
CA GLN A 116 -6.52 -3.29 -7.48
C GLN A 116 -5.32 -2.34 -7.47
N TRP A 117 -4.81 -1.99 -8.64
CA TRP A 117 -3.80 -0.95 -8.79
C TRP A 117 -4.20 0.08 -9.84
N ALA A 118 -3.67 1.28 -9.71
CA ALA A 118 -3.79 2.33 -10.70
C ALA A 118 -2.55 3.23 -10.67
N PHE A 119 -2.36 4.01 -11.73
CA PHE A 119 -1.29 4.99 -11.79
C PHE A 119 -1.49 6.11 -10.76
N CYS A 120 -0.39 6.60 -10.20
CA CYS A 120 -0.43 7.73 -9.29
C CYS A 120 -0.76 9.07 -9.99
N THR A 121 -1.15 10.07 -9.20
CA THR A 121 -1.40 11.44 -9.64
C THR A 121 -0.25 12.35 -9.20
N PRO A 122 0.36 13.15 -10.09
CA PRO A 122 1.29 14.19 -9.69
C PRO A 122 0.66 15.13 -8.65
N ARG A 123 1.42 15.51 -7.61
CA ARG A 123 0.91 16.37 -6.52
C ARG A 123 0.25 17.66 -7.00
N ASN A 124 0.78 18.30 -8.03
CA ASN A 124 0.21 19.53 -8.60
C ASN A 124 -1.12 19.32 -9.36
N ARG A 125 -1.51 18.07 -9.62
CA ARG A 125 -2.78 17.68 -10.25
C ARG A 125 -3.71 16.94 -9.29
N PHE A 126 -3.22 16.62 -8.09
CA PHE A 126 -4.02 15.96 -7.08
C PHE A 126 -5.11 16.89 -6.56
N ARG A 127 -6.34 16.37 -6.54
CA ARG A 127 -7.51 17.07 -6.04
C ARG A 127 -8.31 16.11 -5.19
N CYS A 128 -8.37 16.43 -3.91
CA CYS A 128 -9.28 15.76 -3.00
C CYS A 128 -9.93 16.77 -2.07
N GLU A 129 -11.26 16.90 -2.18
CA GLU A 129 -12.05 17.85 -1.42
C GLU A 129 -12.23 17.42 0.04
N VAL A 130 -12.20 16.11 0.31
CA VAL A 130 -12.38 15.54 1.64
C VAL A 130 -11.39 14.39 1.80
N SER A 131 -10.45 14.50 2.75
CA SER A 131 -9.65 13.36 3.18
C SER A 131 -10.42 12.54 4.21
N ASP A 132 -10.42 11.22 4.07
CA ASP A 132 -10.94 10.28 5.07
C ASP A 132 -9.88 9.92 6.11
N HIS A 133 -10.30 9.18 7.14
CA HIS A 133 -9.43 8.73 8.24
C HIS A 133 -8.29 7.84 7.74
N CYS A 134 -8.52 7.11 6.66
CA CYS A 134 -7.55 6.21 6.07
C CYS A 134 -6.68 6.85 4.99
N SER A 135 -6.82 8.14 4.69
CA SER A 135 -6.06 8.78 3.61
C SER A 135 -4.55 8.64 3.87
N PRO A 136 -3.75 8.26 2.86
CA PRO A 136 -2.30 8.12 3.02
C PRO A 136 -1.66 9.41 3.52
N PRO A 137 -0.56 9.35 4.30
CA PRO A 137 0.15 10.54 4.72
C PRO A 137 0.61 11.33 3.48
N LYS A 138 0.34 12.63 3.49
CA LYS A 138 0.87 13.56 2.49
C LYS A 138 2.29 13.89 2.92
N ASN A 139 3.30 13.29 2.28
CA ASN A 139 4.71 13.67 2.49
C ASN A 139 4.92 15.16 2.18
#